data_AF-A0A099PAC5-F1
#
_entry.id   AF-A0A099PAC5-F1
#
_cell.length_a   1.000
_cell.length_b   1.000
_cell.length_c   1.000
_cell.angle_alpha   90.00
_cell.angle_beta   90.00
_cell.angle_gamma   90.00
#
_symmetry.space_group_name_H-M   'P 1'
#
loop_
_entity.id
_entity.type
_entity.pdbx_description
1 polymer ?
#
loop_
_entity_poly.entity_id
_entity_poly.type
_entity_poly.pdbx_seq_one_letter_code
_entity_poly.pdbx_strand_id
1 'polypeptide(L)'
;MKKTLLAAALSSLIALGFTATATANEGEAGMQTQQAPMEFAQTDLQTFASVQGDLDTIRADYSARLEAANDQEQAAQLQQEASQLMVEAVQEAGMDIETYNNIALALQSDPELRDKVSAMLN
;
A
#
# COMPACT_ATOMS: atom_id res chain seq x y z
N MET A 1 -43.92 -4.39 4.39
CA MET A 1 -44.30 -3.72 3.12
C MET A 1 -43.05 -3.74 2.24
N LYS A 2 -42.85 -4.76 1.40
CA LYS A 2 -43.07 -4.74 -0.06
C LYS A 2 -42.59 -3.44 -0.73
N LYS A 3 -41.41 -3.44 -1.35
CA LYS A 3 -41.17 -2.89 -2.71
C LYS A 3 -39.97 -3.59 -3.37
N THR A 4 -40.28 -4.72 -4.00
CA THR A 4 -39.55 -5.30 -5.13
C THR A 4 -39.50 -4.30 -6.28
N LEU A 5 -38.33 -4.07 -6.88
CA LEU A 5 -38.21 -3.37 -8.16
C LEU A 5 -37.80 -4.38 -9.22
N LEU A 6 -38.77 -4.72 -10.07
CA LEU A 6 -38.63 -5.55 -11.25
C LEU A 6 -38.49 -4.63 -12.47
N ALA A 7 -37.40 -4.88 -13.21
CA ALA A 7 -37.30 -5.01 -14.67
C ALA A 7 -37.85 -3.93 -15.63
N ALA A 8 -36.90 -3.47 -16.46
CA ALA A 8 -36.93 -3.50 -17.93
C ALA A 8 -37.82 -2.52 -18.72
N ALA A 9 -37.18 -1.66 -19.51
CA ALA A 9 -37.37 -1.52 -20.97
C ALA A 9 -36.41 -0.42 -21.48
N LEU A 10 -35.37 -0.73 -22.26
CA LEU A 10 -35.32 -1.06 -23.70
C LEU A 10 -34.89 0.16 -24.54
N SER A 11 -33.79 -0.05 -25.28
CA SER A 11 -33.39 0.62 -26.51
C SER A 11 -32.77 2.02 -26.42
N SER A 12 -31.48 2.11 -26.74
CA SER A 12 -31.04 2.72 -28.00
C SER A 12 -29.57 2.41 -28.30
N LEU A 13 -29.35 1.77 -29.45
CA LEU A 13 -28.07 1.70 -30.15
C LEU A 13 -27.55 3.12 -30.43
N ILE A 14 -26.34 3.46 -30.00
CA ILE A 14 -25.56 4.51 -30.66
C ILE A 14 -24.11 4.05 -30.77
N ALA A 15 -23.73 3.72 -32.01
CA ALA A 15 -22.36 3.55 -32.41
C ALA A 15 -21.70 4.92 -32.63
N LEU A 16 -20.49 5.06 -32.09
CA LEU A 16 -19.36 5.89 -32.55
C LEU A 16 -19.59 7.42 -32.66
N GLY A 17 -19.13 8.11 -31.63
CA GLY A 17 -18.86 9.54 -31.64
C GLY A 17 -18.49 10.00 -30.24
N PHE A 18 -17.20 10.25 -29.99
CA PHE A 18 -16.70 10.73 -28.70
C PHE A 18 -17.28 12.13 -28.43
N THR A 19 -18.42 12.18 -27.75
CA THR A 19 -19.00 13.37 -27.12
C THR A 19 -19.30 13.02 -25.68
N ALA A 20 -18.73 13.77 -24.74
CA ALA A 20 -18.90 13.61 -23.31
C ALA A 20 -20.38 13.63 -22.92
N THR A 21 -20.92 12.48 -22.50
CA THR A 21 -22.19 12.37 -21.79
C THR A 21 -21.92 11.89 -20.38
N ALA A 22 -22.10 12.80 -19.42
CA ALA A 22 -22.25 12.48 -18.01
C ALA A 22 -23.46 11.55 -17.84
N THR A 23 -23.20 10.30 -17.50
CA THR A 23 -24.19 9.37 -16.95
C THR A 23 -23.67 8.94 -15.59
N ALA A 24 -24.43 9.26 -14.55
CA ALA A 24 -24.20 8.82 -13.20
C ALA A 24 -24.66 7.35 -13.08
N ASN A 25 -23.71 6.45 -12.85
CA ASN A 25 -23.93 5.20 -12.14
C ASN A 25 -22.59 4.74 -11.52
N GLU A 26 -22.71 4.16 -10.34
CA GLU A 26 -21.66 3.88 -9.36
C GLU A 26 -20.53 2.96 -9.85
N GLY A 27 -19.37 3.18 -9.24
CA GLY A 27 -18.12 2.47 -9.48
C GLY A 27 -17.00 3.50 -9.41
N GLU A 28 -16.46 3.71 -8.22
CA GLU A 28 -15.28 4.53 -7.98
C GLU A 28 -14.24 4.24 -9.07
N ALA A 29 -14.15 5.19 -10.00
CA ALA A 29 -13.07 5.25 -10.96
C ALA A 29 -11.82 5.49 -10.12
N GLY A 30 -11.14 4.40 -9.77
CA GLY A 30 -9.74 4.44 -9.42
C GLY A 30 -9.05 5.15 -10.56
N MET A 31 -8.79 6.44 -10.38
CA MET A 31 -7.79 7.16 -11.14
C MET A 31 -6.47 6.46 -10.81
N GLN A 32 -6.19 5.38 -11.54
CA GLN A 32 -4.84 4.89 -11.72
C GLN A 32 -4.13 6.00 -12.48
N THR A 33 -3.65 6.99 -11.73
CA THR A 33 -2.52 7.80 -12.17
C THR A 33 -1.44 6.78 -12.47
N GLN A 34 -1.20 6.57 -13.77
CA GLN A 34 -0.03 5.87 -14.26
C GLN A 34 1.16 6.72 -13.81
N GLN A 35 1.63 6.50 -12.59
CA GLN A 35 2.88 7.09 -12.10
C GLN A 35 3.97 6.51 -13.00
N ALA A 36 4.74 7.39 -13.63
CA ALA A 36 5.94 6.96 -14.35
C ALA A 36 6.81 6.15 -13.37
N PRO A 37 7.48 5.07 -13.84
CA PRO A 37 8.36 4.28 -12.98
C PRO A 37 9.34 5.21 -12.28
N MET A 38 9.29 5.23 -10.94
CA MET A 38 10.26 5.98 -10.15
C MET A 38 11.56 5.18 -10.14
N GLU A 39 12.63 5.77 -10.65
CA GLU A 39 13.95 5.14 -10.58
C GLU A 39 14.57 5.38 -9.20
N PHE A 40 15.04 4.29 -8.58
CA PHE A 40 15.72 4.32 -7.28
C PHE A 40 17.19 3.95 -7.42
N ALA A 41 18.05 4.56 -6.59
CA ALA A 41 19.46 4.20 -6.57
C ALA A 41 19.62 2.74 -6.10
N GLN A 42 20.61 2.05 -6.67
CA GLN A 42 20.87 0.66 -6.35
C GLN A 42 21.22 0.46 -4.85
N THR A 43 21.91 1.44 -4.25
CA THR A 43 22.22 1.45 -2.81
C THR A 43 20.95 1.51 -1.96
N ASP A 44 19.98 2.34 -2.36
CA ASP A 44 18.74 2.50 -1.60
C ASP A 44 17.92 1.21 -1.61
N LEU A 45 17.86 0.51 -2.75
CA LEU A 45 17.19 -0.79 -2.83
C LEU A 45 17.88 -1.87 -2.00
N GLN A 46 19.21 -1.83 -1.89
CA GLN A 46 19.95 -2.75 -1.04
C GLN A 46 19.70 -2.46 0.44
N THR A 47 19.73 -1.20 0.84
CA THR A 47 19.41 -0.78 2.22
C THR A 47 17.96 -1.11 2.57
N PHE A 48 17.03 -0.93 1.63
CA PHE A 48 15.62 -1.28 1.80
C PHE A 48 15.46 -2.79 2.02
N ALA A 49 16.16 -3.61 1.24
CA ALA A 49 16.15 -5.06 1.38
C ALA A 49 16.79 -5.50 2.71
N SER A 50 17.89 -4.88 3.14
CA SER A 50 18.59 -5.27 4.36
C SER A 50 17.79 -5.01 5.63
N VAL A 51 16.97 -3.95 5.66
CA VAL A 51 16.17 -3.62 6.86
C VAL A 51 14.91 -4.48 7.01
N GLN A 52 14.50 -5.24 5.97
CA GLN A 52 13.25 -6.04 6.04
C GLN A 52 13.25 -7.04 7.20
N GLY A 53 14.38 -7.70 7.47
CA GLY A 53 14.48 -8.66 8.57
C GLY A 53 14.26 -8.03 9.95
N ASP A 54 14.80 -6.84 10.17
CA ASP A 54 14.62 -6.10 11.43
C ASP A 54 13.17 -5.65 11.58
N LEU A 55 12.56 -5.12 10.51
CA LEU A 55 11.17 -4.71 10.52
C LEU A 55 10.21 -5.88 10.73
N ASP A 56 10.49 -7.04 10.14
CA ASP A 56 9.69 -8.25 10.34
C ASP A 56 9.80 -8.77 11.78
N THR A 57 10.99 -8.67 12.37
CA THR A 57 11.20 -9.00 13.79
C THR A 57 10.40 -8.08 14.70
N ILE A 58 10.44 -6.76 14.46
CA ILE A 58 9.63 -5.79 15.21
C ILE A 58 8.14 -6.10 15.04
N ARG A 59 7.66 -6.32 13.81
CA ARG A 59 6.24 -6.65 13.56
C ARG A 59 5.81 -7.91 14.30
N ALA A 60 6.62 -8.96 14.28
CA ALA A 60 6.31 -10.21 14.97
C ALA A 60 6.23 -10.02 16.49
N ASP A 61 7.21 -9.34 17.10
CA ASP A 61 7.22 -9.06 18.55
C ASP A 61 5.97 -8.25 18.97
N TYR A 62 5.70 -7.16 18.26
CA TYR A 62 4.58 -6.29 18.62
C TYR A 62 3.22 -6.92 18.31
N SER A 63 3.11 -7.77 17.30
CA SER A 63 1.90 -8.56 17.08
C SER A 63 1.59 -9.44 18.30
N ALA A 64 2.59 -10.17 18.81
CA ALA A 64 2.42 -11.02 19.99
C ALA A 64 2.07 -10.19 21.25
N ARG A 65 2.71 -9.02 21.43
CA ARG A 65 2.42 -8.12 22.55
C ARG A 65 1.02 -7.51 22.46
N LEU A 66 0.56 -7.16 21.26
CA LEU A 66 -0.78 -6.65 21.01
C LEU A 66 -1.86 -7.69 21.27
N GLU A 67 -1.62 -8.95 20.89
CA GLU A 67 -2.53 -10.07 21.21
C GLU A 67 -2.66 -10.29 22.72
N ALA A 68 -1.59 -10.01 23.48
CA ALA A 68 -1.57 -10.10 24.94
C ALA A 68 -2.11 -8.85 25.65
N ALA A 69 -2.41 -7.76 24.92
CA ALA A 69 -2.86 -6.51 25.51
C ALA A 69 -4.29 -6.64 26.07
N ASN A 70 -4.53 -6.09 27.25
CA ASN A 70 -5.81 -6.27 27.98
C ASN A 70 -6.79 -5.11 27.78
N ASP A 71 -6.29 -3.98 27.28
CA ASP A 71 -7.08 -2.77 27.07
C ASP A 71 -6.57 -1.95 25.88
N GLN A 72 -7.40 -0.99 25.48
CA GLN A 72 -7.14 -0.14 24.32
C GLN A 72 -5.98 0.85 24.56
N GLU A 73 -5.72 1.27 25.80
CA GLU A 73 -4.63 2.19 26.11
C GLU A 73 -3.28 1.50 25.93
N GLN A 74 -3.15 0.29 26.46
CA GLN A 74 -1.97 -0.56 26.28
C GLN A 74 -1.76 -0.87 24.79
N ALA A 75 -2.81 -1.22 24.05
CA ALA A 75 -2.70 -1.47 22.61
C ALA A 75 -2.21 -0.23 21.84
N ALA A 76 -2.70 0.97 22.18
CA ALA A 76 -2.26 2.21 21.55
C ALA A 76 -0.78 2.52 21.83
N GLN A 77 -0.31 2.30 23.07
CA GLN A 77 1.09 2.47 23.44
C GLN A 77 2.00 1.50 22.67
N LEU A 78 1.61 0.23 22.56
CA LEU A 78 2.35 -0.77 21.80
C LEU A 78 2.44 -0.42 20.30
N GLN A 79 1.36 0.09 19.71
CA GLN A 79 1.37 0.53 18.31
C GLN A 79 2.31 1.72 18.08
N GLN A 80 2.33 2.68 19.00
CA GLN A 80 3.22 3.83 18.93
C GLN A 80 4.69 3.40 19.06
N GLU A 81 4.99 2.52 20.02
CA GLU A 81 6.35 2.00 20.25
C GLU A 81 6.85 1.21 19.02
N ALA A 82 6.01 0.33 18.46
CA ALA A 82 6.31 -0.39 17.22
C ALA A 82 6.63 0.56 16.06
N SER A 83 5.82 1.61 15.90
CA SER A 83 5.98 2.59 14.83
C SER A 83 7.30 3.36 14.98
N GLN A 84 7.67 3.73 16.21
CA GLN A 84 8.93 4.39 16.51
C GLN A 84 10.13 3.50 16.21
N LEU A 85 10.12 2.24 16.66
CA LEU A 85 11.19 1.30 16.39
C LEU A 85 11.34 0.98 14.89
N MET A 86 10.24 0.89 14.14
CA MET A 86 10.32 0.72 12.69
C MET A 86 10.99 1.94 12.01
N VAL A 87 10.70 3.16 12.46
CA VAL A 87 11.36 4.38 11.95
C VAL A 87 12.84 4.37 12.30
N GLU A 88 13.18 4.03 13.54
CA GLU A 88 14.57 3.98 14.01
C GLU A 88 15.38 2.95 13.21
N ALA A 89 14.85 1.74 12.99
CA ALA A 89 15.54 0.71 12.20
C ALA A 89 15.87 1.18 10.77
N VAL A 90 14.96 1.89 10.11
CA VAL A 90 15.19 2.45 8.76
C VAL A 90 16.26 3.54 8.80
N GLN A 91 16.20 4.44 9.79
CA GLN A 91 17.18 5.52 9.94
C GLN A 91 18.59 5.01 10.31
N GLU A 92 18.68 4.01 11.18
CA GLU A 92 19.95 3.36 11.56
C GLU A 92 20.60 2.64 10.37
N ALA A 93 19.80 2.11 9.45
CA ALA A 93 20.28 1.56 8.18
C ALA A 93 20.80 2.65 7.20
N GLY A 94 20.69 3.93 7.57
CA GLY A 94 21.14 5.06 6.76
C GLY A 94 20.15 5.51 5.70
N MET A 95 18.87 5.12 5.82
CA MET A 95 17.81 5.49 4.91
C MET A 95 16.84 6.50 5.54
N ASP A 96 16.42 7.50 4.77
CA ASP A 96 15.35 8.40 5.19
C ASP A 96 13.97 7.74 5.03
N ILE A 97 13.04 8.07 5.92
CA ILE A 97 11.68 7.51 5.95
C ILE A 97 10.89 7.82 4.67
N GLU A 98 11.07 9.01 4.08
CA GLU A 98 10.43 9.35 2.82
C GLU A 98 10.91 8.43 1.69
N THR A 99 12.21 8.16 1.63
CA THR A 99 12.81 7.25 0.63
C THR A 99 12.29 5.83 0.80
N TYR A 100 12.26 5.33 2.04
CA TYR A 100 11.70 4.01 2.35
C TYR A 100 10.25 3.90 1.90
N ASN A 101 9.41 4.89 2.23
CA ASN A 101 8.00 4.90 1.88
C ASN A 101 7.76 4.97 0.36
N ASN A 102 8.58 5.76 -0.36
CA ASN A 102 8.50 5.83 -1.81
C ASN A 102 8.82 4.49 -2.47
N ILE A 103 9.85 3.77 -1.99
CA ILE A 103 10.17 2.42 -2.47
C ILE A 103 9.01 1.47 -2.13
N ALA A 104 8.51 1.48 -0.90
CA ALA A 104 7.40 0.63 -0.46
C ALA A 104 6.11 0.85 -1.29
N LEU A 105 5.81 2.11 -1.65
CA LEU A 105 4.68 2.46 -2.50
C LEU A 105 4.90 1.96 -3.94
N ALA A 106 6.09 2.18 -4.50
CA ALA A 106 6.42 1.76 -5.86
C ALA A 106 6.35 0.23 -6.03
N LEU A 107 6.75 -0.54 -5.00
CA LEU A 107 6.63 -2.00 -5.02
C LEU A 107 5.19 -2.50 -5.24
N GLN A 108 4.16 -1.70 -4.93
CA GLN A 108 2.76 -2.11 -5.15
C GLN A 108 2.36 -2.11 -6.63
N SER A 109 2.98 -1.25 -7.43
CA SER A 109 2.59 -1.02 -8.83
C SER A 109 3.67 -1.43 -9.83
N ASP A 110 4.91 -1.61 -9.39
CA ASP A 110 6.06 -1.95 -10.25
C ASP A 110 6.50 -3.41 -10.05
N PRO A 111 6.16 -4.33 -10.98
CA PRO A 111 6.61 -5.72 -10.92
C PRO A 111 8.12 -5.88 -11.09
N GLU A 112 8.78 -5.07 -11.92
CA GLU A 112 10.21 -5.19 -12.17
C GLU A 112 11.02 -4.77 -10.94
N LEU A 113 10.57 -3.71 -10.27
CA LEU A 113 11.13 -3.29 -8.99
C LEU A 113 10.98 -4.36 -7.91
N ARG A 114 9.83 -5.04 -7.84
CA ARG A 114 9.62 -6.15 -6.91
C ARG A 114 10.61 -7.27 -7.15
N ASP A 115 10.75 -7.73 -8.39
CA ASP A 115 11.69 -8.79 -8.73
C ASP A 115 13.13 -8.39 -8.37
N LYS A 116 13.49 -7.13 -8.62
CA LYS A 116 14.80 -6.57 -8.26
C LYS A 116 15.04 -6.59 -6.75
N VAL A 117 14.11 -6.09 -5.95
CA VAL A 117 14.23 -6.08 -4.47
C VAL A 117 14.22 -7.51 -3.92
N SER A 118 13.36 -8.39 -4.43
CA SER A 118 13.31 -9.79 -4.01
C SER A 118 14.62 -10.52 -4.26
N ALA A 119 15.33 -10.22 -5.35
CA ALA A 119 16.65 -10.78 -5.61
C ALA A 119 17.75 -10.30 -4.63
N MET A 120 17.50 -9.25 -3.84
CA MET A 120 18.42 -8.73 -2.82
C MET A 120 18.14 -9.29 -1.42
N LEU A 121 16.96 -9.89 -1.21
CA LEU A 121 16.62 -10.62 0.00
C LEU A 121 17.37 -11.96 -0.04
N ASN A 122 18.25 -12.19 0.95
CA ASN A 122 19.03 -13.44 1.07
C ASN A 122 18.38 -14.39 2.09
#